data_AF-A0A164HDH1-F1
#
_entry.id   AF-A0A164HDH1-F1
#
_cell.length_a   1.000
_cell.length_b   1.000
_cell.length_c   1.000
_cell.angle_alpha   90.00
_cell.angle_beta   90.00
_cell.angle_gamma   90.00
#
_symmetry.space_group_name_H-M   'P 1'
#
loop_
_entity.id
_entity.type
_entity.pdbx_description
1 polymer ?
#
loop_
_entity_poly.entity_id
_entity_poly.type
_entity_poly.pdbx_seq_one_letter_code
_entity_poly.pdbx_strand_id
1 'polypeptide(L)'
;MYRCKVLVLDEADKLLSQDFMGMLDRIISFLPSKRQILLYSAAFPVTVEEFMRKHIDNPYEINLMEELTLKGVTQYYAFVKERQKVHCLNTL
;
A
#
# COMPACT_ATOMS: atom_id res chain seq x y z
N MET A 1 11.58 5.19 -24.62
CA MET A 1 11.65 4.82 -23.18
C MET A 1 13.04 4.44 -22.66
N TYR A 2 14.05 4.18 -23.51
CA TYR A 2 15.42 3.79 -23.11
C TYR A 2 16.22 4.75 -22.19
N ARG A 3 15.65 5.88 -21.76
CA ARG A 3 16.27 6.84 -20.83
C ARG A 3 15.58 6.93 -19.47
N CYS A 4 14.44 6.25 -19.28
CA CYS A 4 13.71 6.29 -18.02
C CYS A 4 14.42 5.36 -17.01
N LYS A 5 15.20 5.95 -16.10
CA LYS A 5 16.01 5.22 -15.12
C LYS A 5 15.30 5.03 -13.78
N VAL A 6 14.13 5.65 -13.58
CA VAL A 6 13.38 5.62 -12.33
C VAL A 6 11.94 5.29 -12.63
N LEU A 7 11.41 4.27 -11.95
CA LEU A 7 10.00 3.93 -11.93
C LEU A 7 9.46 4.19 -10.52
N VAL A 8 8.37 4.94 -10.43
CA VAL A 8 7.67 5.20 -9.16
C VAL A 8 6.30 4.53 -9.25
N LEU A 9 5.99 3.67 -8.28
CA LEU A 9 4.69 3.04 -8.10
C LEU A 9 4.07 3.62 -6.84
N ASP A 10 2.99 4.36 -7.02
CA ASP A 10 2.15 4.86 -5.94
C ASP A 10 0.88 4.00 -5.84
N GLU A 11 0.37 3.78 -4.63
CA GLU A 11 -0.70 2.82 -4.34
C GLU A 11 -0.44 1.41 -4.96
N ALA A 12 0.75 0.86 -4.70
CA ALA A 12 1.23 -0.34 -5.38
C ALA A 12 0.37 -1.59 -5.11
N ASP A 13 -0.29 -1.69 -3.95
CA ASP A 13 -1.28 -2.72 -3.64
C ASP A 13 -2.44 -2.77 -4.65
N LYS A 14 -2.91 -1.62 -5.13
CA LYS A 14 -3.95 -1.55 -6.18
C LYS A 14 -3.36 -1.87 -7.56
N LEU A 15 -2.18 -1.33 -7.87
CA LEU A 15 -1.50 -1.53 -9.16
C LEU A 15 -1.02 -2.97 -9.37
N LEU A 16 -0.81 -3.74 -8.30
CA LEU A 16 -0.35 -5.13 -8.33
C LEU A 16 -1.48 -6.12 -7.99
N SER A 17 -2.72 -5.66 -8.08
CA SER A 17 -3.89 -6.56 -8.06
C SER A 17 -3.92 -7.44 -9.32
N GLN A 18 -4.71 -8.52 -9.29
CA GLN A 18 -4.76 -9.52 -10.36
C GLN A 18 -5.03 -8.92 -11.75
N ASP A 19 -5.74 -7.79 -11.81
CA ASP A 19 -6.12 -7.14 -13.07
C ASP A 19 -4.96 -6.41 -13.76
N PHE A 20 -3.91 -6.03 -13.01
CA PHE A 20 -2.86 -5.11 -13.50
C PHE A 20 -1.44 -5.71 -13.51
N MET A 21 -1.20 -6.82 -12.81
CA MET A 21 0.09 -7.51 -12.73
C MET A 21 0.78 -7.69 -14.10
N GLY A 22 0.04 -8.18 -15.11
CA GLY A 22 0.59 -8.42 -16.45
C GLY A 22 0.94 -7.15 -17.23
N MET A 23 0.35 -6.01 -16.87
CA MET A 23 0.62 -4.72 -17.52
C MET A 23 1.96 -4.13 -17.03
N LEU A 24 2.23 -4.22 -15.72
CA LEU A 24 3.46 -3.70 -15.13
C LEU A 24 4.70 -4.45 -15.63
N ASP A 25 4.64 -5.77 -15.74
CA ASP A 25 5.71 -6.58 -16.32
C ASP A 25 6.04 -6.13 -17.76
N ARG A 26 5.03 -5.81 -18.56
CA ARG A 26 5.23 -5.26 -19.91
C ARG A 26 5.89 -3.89 -19.87
N ILE A 27 5.44 -2.96 -19.02
CA ILE A 27 6.05 -1.63 -18.89
C ILE A 27 7.53 -1.75 -18.51
N ILE A 28 7.84 -2.60 -17.53
CA ILE A 28 9.21 -2.84 -17.06
C ILE A 28 10.09 -3.43 -18.17
N SER A 29 9.53 -4.24 -19.08
CA SER A 29 10.27 -4.77 -20.23
C SER A 29 10.78 -3.68 -21.21
N PHE A 30 10.11 -2.52 -21.26
CA PHE A 30 10.52 -1.39 -22.09
C PHE A 30 11.51 -0.43 -21.40
N LEU A 31 11.74 -0.62 -20.11
CA LEU A 31 12.67 0.19 -19.33
C LEU A 31 14.10 -0.39 -19.43
N PRO A 32 15.16 0.42 -19.22
CA PRO A 32 16.54 -0.06 -19.13
C PRO A 32 16.73 -1.06 -17.99
N SER A 33 17.53 -2.11 -18.19
CA SER A 33 17.79 -3.16 -17.19
C SER A 33 18.25 -2.59 -15.84
N LYS A 34 19.18 -1.62 -15.87
CA LYS A 34 19.57 -0.85 -14.69
C LYS A 34 18.62 0.32 -14.48
N ARG A 35 17.74 0.19 -13.49
CA ARG A 35 16.72 1.16 -13.10
C ARG A 35 16.56 1.15 -11.58
N GLN A 36 16.12 2.27 -11.03
CA GLN A 36 15.66 2.40 -9.66
C GLN A 36 14.15 2.25 -9.64
N ILE A 37 13.62 1.50 -8.68
CA ILE A 37 12.18 1.39 -8.44
C ILE A 37 11.90 1.94 -7.05
N LEU A 38 10.94 2.85 -6.97
CA LEU A 38 10.39 3.37 -5.72
C LEU A 38 8.95 2.88 -5.62
N LEU A 39 8.63 2.13 -4.56
CA LEU A 39 7.33 1.52 -4.35
C LEU A 39 6.73 2.07 -3.06
N TYR A 40 5.55 2.67 -3.18
CA TYR A 40 4.76 3.19 -2.08
C TYR A 40 3.44 2.43 -2.03
N SER A 41 3.12 1.86 -0.86
CA SER A 41 1.92 1.06 -0.68
C SER A 41 1.38 1.22 0.73
N ALA A 42 0.06 1.15 0.88
CA ALA A 42 -0.60 1.14 2.18
C ALA A 42 -0.62 -0.27 2.80
N ALA A 43 -0.80 -1.29 1.97
CA ALA A 43 -0.72 -2.69 2.36
C ALA A 43 0.36 -3.44 1.55
N PHE A 44 0.87 -4.54 2.11
CA PHE A 44 1.84 -5.42 1.47
C PHE A 44 1.27 -6.84 1.35
N PRO A 45 0.26 -7.08 0.49
CA PRO A 45 -0.17 -8.44 0.20
C PRO A 45 0.93 -9.21 -0.55
N VAL A 46 0.80 -10.53 -0.61
CA VAL A 46 1.75 -11.44 -1.28
C VAL A 46 2.10 -10.98 -2.70
N THR A 47 1.16 -10.39 -3.44
CA THR A 47 1.41 -9.90 -4.81
C THR A 47 2.42 -8.74 -4.85
N VAL A 48 2.42 -7.86 -3.85
CA VAL A 48 3.39 -6.77 -3.72
C VAL A 48 4.77 -7.32 -3.36
N GLU A 49 4.84 -8.25 -2.41
CA GLU A 49 6.09 -8.92 -2.01
C GLU A 49 6.73 -9.68 -3.17
N GLU A 50 5.93 -10.44 -3.94
CA GLU A 50 6.40 -11.16 -5.12
C GLU A 50 6.96 -10.21 -6.19
N PHE A 51 6.29 -9.08 -6.42
CA PHE A 51 6.76 -8.06 -7.33
C PHE A 51 8.09 -7.46 -6.86
N MET A 52 8.19 -7.09 -5.58
CA MET A 52 9.41 -6.53 -4.99
C MET A 52 10.58 -7.51 -5.16
N ARG A 53 10.39 -8.79 -4.82
CA ARG A 53 11.42 -9.83 -4.97
C ARG A 53 11.85 -10.04 -6.43
N LYS A 54 10.94 -9.88 -7.38
CA LYS A 54 11.21 -10.08 -8.81
C LYS A 54 11.93 -8.89 -9.46
N HIS A 55 11.62 -7.67 -9.04
CA HIS A 55 11.98 -6.45 -9.79
C HIS A 55 12.86 -5.46 -9.04
N ILE A 56 12.94 -5.54 -7.72
CA ILE A 56 13.69 -4.60 -6.88
C ILE A 56 14.86 -5.33 -6.22
N ASP A 57 16.08 -4.90 -6.55
CA ASP A 57 17.30 -5.45 -5.97
C ASP A 57 17.63 -4.74 -4.65
N ASN A 58 17.74 -5.50 -3.57
CA ASN A 58 18.08 -5.04 -2.21
C ASN A 58 17.37 -3.73 -1.79
N PRO A 59 16.02 -3.73 -1.69
CA PRO A 59 15.26 -2.52 -1.35
C PRO A 59 15.60 -2.03 0.06
N TYR A 60 15.58 -0.70 0.22
CA TYR A 60 15.53 -0.11 1.56
C TYR A 60 14.06 0.03 1.98
N GLU A 61 13.70 -0.60 3.09
CA GLU A 61 12.32 -0.68 3.58
C GLU A 61 12.07 0.33 4.69
N ILE A 62 10.95 1.05 4.62
CA ILE A 62 10.58 2.09 5.58
C ILE A 62 9.15 1.82 6.07
N ASN A 63 8.95 1.85 7.39
CA ASN A 63 7.63 1.79 8.05
C ASN A 63 6.79 0.54 7.71
N LEU A 64 7.39 -0.64 7.70
CA LEU A 64 6.69 -1.92 7.59
C LEU A 64 6.00 -2.34 8.91
N MET A 65 5.24 -1.44 9.54
CA MET A 65 4.42 -1.85 10.69
C MET A 65 3.33 -2.81 10.18
N GLU A 66 3.49 -4.10 10.49
CA GLU A 66 2.53 -5.15 10.08
C GLU A 66 1.19 -5.03 10.81
N GLU A 67 1.18 -4.48 12.03
CA GLU A 67 -0.03 -4.35 12.85
C GLU A 67 -0.20 -2.93 13.44
N LEU A 68 -1.37 -2.35 13.20
CA LEU A 68 -1.85 -1.21 13.99
C LEU A 68 -2.10 -1.69 15.41
N THR A 69 -1.27 -1.28 16.37
CA THR A 69 -1.47 -1.63 17.78
C THR A 69 -2.51 -0.73 18.45
N LEU A 70 -3.54 -1.34 19.03
CA LEU A 70 -4.48 -0.65 19.93
C LEU A 70 -4.02 -0.71 21.39
N LYS A 71 -2.77 -1.11 21.64
CA LYS A 71 -2.22 -1.23 22.99
C LYS A 71 -2.26 0.13 23.68
N GLY A 72 -2.96 0.18 24.81
CA GLY A 72 -3.18 1.41 25.58
C GLY A 72 -4.45 2.19 25.21
N VAL A 73 -5.25 1.71 24.25
CA VAL A 73 -6.53 2.31 23.88
C VAL A 73 -7.68 1.57 24.57
N THR A 74 -8.36 2.24 25.50
CA THR A 74 -9.62 1.74 26.08
C THR A 74 -10.78 2.02 25.11
N GLN A 75 -11.51 0.99 24.72
CA GLN A 75 -12.55 1.07 23.70
C GLN A 75 -13.94 0.91 24.33
N TYR A 76 -14.86 1.79 23.94
CA TYR A 76 -16.26 1.79 24.37
C TYR A 76 -17.20 1.85 23.16
N TYR A 77 -18.44 1.44 23.33
CA TYR A 77 -19.49 1.63 22.32
C TYR A 77 -20.75 2.21 22.97
N ALA A 78 -21.48 3.05 22.22
CA ALA A 78 -22.78 3.59 22.60
C ALA A 78 -23.83 3.17 21.57
N PHE A 79 -24.84 2.40 22.00
CA PHE A 79 -25.91 1.95 21.11
C PHE A 79 -27.02 3.00 21.04
N VAL A 80 -27.13 3.68 19.90
CA VAL A 80 -28.09 4.77 19.67
C VAL A 80 -28.69 4.69 18.25
N LYS A 81 -29.90 5.24 18.07
CA LYS A 81 -30.48 5.43 16.72
C LYS A 81 -29.75 6.57 16.00
N GLU A 82 -29.80 6.61 14.67
CA GLU A 82 -29.12 7.63 13.85
C GLU A 82 -29.40 9.07 14.33
N ARG A 83 -30.69 9.38 14.54
CA ARG A 83 -31.15 10.69 15.03
C ARG A 83 -30.60 11.08 16.42
N GLN A 84 -30.11 10.12 17.19
CA GLN A 84 -29.60 10.31 18.54
C GLN A 84 -28.07 10.46 18.58
N LYS A 85 -27.34 10.23 17.48
CA LYS A 85 -25.87 10.33 17.44
C LYS A 85 -25.36 11.72 17.85
N VAL A 86 -25.92 12.79 17.29
CA VAL A 86 -25.50 14.17 17.60
C VAL A 86 -25.77 14.51 19.06
N HIS A 87 -26.94 14.12 19.59
CA HIS A 87 -27.27 14.34 20.98
C HIS A 87 -26.35 13.53 21.92
N CYS A 88 -26.11 12.26 21.61
CA CYS A 88 -25.20 11.39 22.35
C CYS A 88 -23.78 11.97 22.39
N LEU A 89 -23.27 12.48 21.26
CA LEU A 89 -21.94 13.10 21.19
C LEU A 89 -21.84 14.36 22.06
N ASN A 90 -22.91 15.15 22.16
CA ASN A 90 -22.94 16.38 22.95
C ASN A 90 -23.20 16.15 24.45
N THR A 91 -23.53 14.92 24.86
CA THR A 91 -23.90 14.59 26.25
C THR A 91 -22.94 13.59 26.90
N LEU A 92 -22.04 12.99 26.11
CA LEU A 92 -20.87 12.24 26.57
C LEU A 92 -19.78 13.22 27.05
#